data_AF-A0A1E3G2H2-F1
#
_entry.id   AF-A0A1E3G2H2-F1
#
_cell.length_a   1.000
_cell.length_b   1.000
_cell.length_c   1.000
_cell.angle_alpha   90.00
_cell.angle_beta   90.00
_cell.angle_gamma   90.00
#
_symmetry.space_group_name_H-M   'P 1'
#
loop_
_entity.id
_entity.type
_entity.pdbx_description
1 polymer ?
#
loop_
_entity_poly.entity_id
_entity_poly.type
_entity_poly.pdbx_seq_one_letter_code
_entity_poly.pdbx_strand_id
1 'polypeptide(L)'
;MLWGTILLTAGICIILAIVLSVTSPVWLALGSIAIASGIVTMAKGFPNGIGLTVLGGLIVTHALGYLKIGFWEFVVALLGAGLIELGLKLIITSHRKKKSSWNSNWSSESKE
;
A
#
# COMPACT_ATOMS: atom_id res chain seq x y z
N MET A 1 -8.68 -6.95 -12.88
CA MET A 1 -10.06 -6.61 -12.46
C MET A 1 -10.22 -6.70 -10.94
N LEU A 2 -9.94 -7.85 -10.30
CA LEU A 2 -10.12 -8.06 -8.85
C LEU A 2 -9.45 -7.02 -7.93
N TRP A 3 -8.21 -6.63 -8.22
CA TRP A 3 -7.47 -5.64 -7.40
C TRP A 3 -8.05 -4.22 -7.48
N GLY A 4 -8.54 -3.82 -8.65
CA GLY A 4 -9.22 -2.52 -8.80
C GLY A 4 -10.53 -2.49 -8.00
N THR A 5 -11.25 -3.60 -7.96
CA THR A 5 -12.45 -3.76 -7.15
C THR A 5 -12.15 -3.68 -5.65
N ILE A 6 -11.06 -4.30 -5.17
CA ILE A 6 -10.66 -4.22 -3.76
C ILE A 6 -10.30 -2.79 -3.37
N LEU A 7 -9.61 -2.04 -4.24
CA LEU A 7 -9.29 -0.64 -3.99
C LEU A 7 -10.54 0.26 -3.98
N LEU A 8 -11.48 0.01 -4.90
CA LEU A 8 -12.75 0.72 -4.98
C LEU A 8 -13.60 0.46 -3.73
N THR A 9 -13.73 -0.81 -3.32
CA THR A 9 -14.49 -1.19 -2.12
C THR A 9 -13.84 -0.66 -0.85
N ALA A 10 -12.51 -0.65 -0.75
CA ALA A 10 -11.79 -0.04 0.36
C ALA A 10 -12.02 1.47 0.41
N GLY A 11 -11.97 2.17 -0.73
CA GLY A 11 -12.27 3.60 -0.82
C GLY A 11 -13.70 3.93 -0.41
N ILE A 12 -14.68 3.14 -0.87
CA ILE A 12 -16.09 3.29 -0.49
C ILE A 12 -16.29 3.02 1.00
N CYS A 13 -15.64 2.01 1.57
CA CYS A 13 -15.67 1.74 3.02
C CYS A 13 -15.07 2.89 3.83
N ILE A 14 -13.98 3.51 3.38
CA ILE A 14 -13.40 4.67 4.05
C ILE A 14 -14.38 5.86 4.01
N ILE A 15 -15.03 6.11 2.87
CA ILE A 15 -16.04 7.17 2.73
C ILE A 15 -17.25 6.89 3.64
N LEU A 16 -17.75 5.65 3.67
CA LEU A 16 -18.85 5.23 4.56
C LEU A 16 -18.45 5.33 6.04
N ALA A 17 -17.21 4.98 6.40
CA ALA A 17 -16.70 5.09 7.76
C ALA A 17 -16.55 6.54 8.22
N ILE A 18 -16.30 7.48 7.29
CA ILE A 18 -16.32 8.92 7.55
C ILE A 18 -17.75 9.42 7.78
N VAL A 19 -18.73 8.93 7.02
CA VAL A 19 -20.16 9.27 7.24
C VAL A 19 -20.69 8.68 8.54
N LEU A 20 -20.18 7.52 8.95
CA LEU A 20 -20.56 6.78 10.16
C LEU A 20 -19.62 7.05 11.36
N SER A 21 -18.91 8.18 11.40
CA SER A 21 -17.80 8.55 12.32
C SER A 21 -18.12 8.60 13.84
N VAL A 22 -19.09 7.83 14.32
CA VAL A 22 -19.44 7.69 15.75
C VAL A 22 -18.95 6.37 16.36
N THR A 23 -18.50 5.38 15.59
CA THR A 23 -18.10 4.06 16.13
C THR A 23 -16.66 3.67 15.85
N SER A 24 -15.78 3.92 16.83
CA SER A 24 -14.38 3.42 16.94
C SER A 24 -14.15 1.95 16.53
N PRO A 25 -15.05 0.97 16.81
CA PRO A 25 -14.82 -0.43 16.41
C PRO A 25 -14.81 -0.66 14.89
N VAL A 26 -15.53 0.15 14.10
CA VAL A 26 -15.59 -0.02 12.63
C VAL A 26 -14.25 0.34 11.98
N TRP A 27 -13.62 1.42 12.45
CA TRP A 27 -12.30 1.84 11.98
C TRP A 27 -11.23 0.80 12.29
N LEU A 28 -11.32 0.15 13.44
CA LEU A 28 -10.39 -0.91 13.83
C LEU A 28 -10.53 -2.15 12.95
N ALA A 29 -11.77 -2.54 12.60
CA ALA A 29 -12.04 -3.63 11.66
C ALA A 29 -11.54 -3.30 10.24
N LEU A 30 -11.77 -2.08 9.74
CA LEU A 30 -11.29 -1.66 8.42
C LEU A 30 -9.76 -1.59 8.35
N GLY A 31 -9.12 -1.04 9.38
CA GLY A 31 -7.66 -0.99 9.46
C GLY A 31 -7.02 -2.38 9.49
N SER A 32 -7.58 -3.30 10.26
CA SER A 32 -7.08 -4.69 10.31
C SER A 32 -7.29 -5.44 8.99
N ILE A 33 -8.41 -5.24 8.29
CA ILE A 33 -8.62 -5.76 6.93
C ILE A 33 -7.61 -5.16 5.95
N ALA A 34 -7.35 -3.85 6.02
CA ALA A 34 -6.37 -3.19 5.17
C ALA A 34 -4.95 -3.73 5.41
N ILE A 35 -4.55 -3.96 6.66
CA ILE A 35 -3.28 -4.62 7.00
C ILE A 35 -3.21 -6.02 6.39
N ALA A 36 -4.22 -6.86 6.63
CA ALA A 36 -4.27 -8.23 6.11
C ALA A 36 -4.21 -8.26 4.58
N SER A 37 -4.99 -7.40 3.91
CA SER A 37 -5.00 -7.28 2.46
C SER A 37 -3.66 -6.78 1.90
N GLY A 38 -3.04 -5.81 2.58
CA GLY A 38 -1.70 -5.32 2.23
C GLY A 38 -0.63 -6.40 2.35
N ILE A 39 -0.67 -7.21 3.41
CA ILE A 39 0.25 -8.36 3.61
C ILE A 39 0.06 -9.41 2.51
N VAL A 40 -1.19 -9.78 2.19
CA VAL A 40 -1.49 -10.73 1.10
C VAL A 40 -0.99 -10.19 -0.24
N THR A 41 -1.09 -8.88 -0.47
CA THR A 41 -0.63 -8.21 -1.69
C THR A 41 0.90 -8.19 -1.77
N MET A 42 1.58 -7.94 -0.65
CA MET A 42 3.04 -8.04 -0.52
C MET A 42 3.54 -9.46 -0.84
N ALA A 43 2.87 -10.49 -0.29
CA ALA A 43 3.24 -11.89 -0.51
C ALA A 43 3.14 -12.30 -2.00
N LYS A 44 2.22 -11.70 -2.76
CA LYS A 44 2.04 -11.96 -4.19
C LYS A 44 3.03 -11.20 -5.08
N GLY A 45 3.61 -10.10 -4.60
CA GLY A 45 4.58 -9.36 -5.39
C GLY A 45 5.05 -8.08 -4.73
N PHE A 46 6.21 -8.14 -4.10
CA PHE A 46 6.91 -6.97 -3.59
C PHE A 46 7.26 -6.00 -4.73
N PRO A 47 6.99 -4.68 -4.59
CA PRO A 47 6.57 -3.95 -3.39
C PRO A 47 5.07 -3.63 -3.31
N ASN A 48 4.20 -4.32 -4.05
CA ASN A 48 2.78 -3.96 -4.01
C ASN A 48 2.19 -4.27 -2.62
N GLY A 49 1.38 -3.37 -2.07
CA GLY A 49 0.71 -3.53 -0.78
C GLY A 49 1.39 -2.88 0.42
N ILE A 50 2.61 -2.33 0.30
CA ILE A 50 3.25 -1.60 1.41
C ILE A 50 2.43 -0.39 1.82
N GLY A 51 1.95 0.39 0.84
CA GLY A 51 1.13 1.57 1.11
C GLY A 51 -0.13 1.20 1.86
N LEU A 52 -0.77 0.10 1.45
CA LEU A 52 -2.00 -0.41 2.06
C LEU A 52 -1.79 -0.93 3.49
N THR A 53 -0.67 -1.61 3.76
CA THR A 53 -0.30 -2.05 5.11
C THR A 53 0.03 -0.88 6.03
N VAL A 54 0.79 0.11 5.55
CA VAL A 54 1.12 1.32 6.32
C VAL A 54 -0.14 2.12 6.63
N LEU A 55 -1.02 2.29 5.65
CA LEU A 55 -2.31 2.96 5.83
C LEU A 55 -3.19 2.22 6.84
N GLY A 56 -3.30 0.90 6.72
CA GLY A 56 -4.06 0.07 7.66
C GLY A 56 -3.51 0.15 9.09
N GLY A 57 -2.18 0.16 9.25
CA GLY A 57 -1.52 0.41 10.52
C GLY A 57 -1.92 1.75 11.13
N LEU A 58 -1.84 2.82 10.33
CA LEU A 58 -2.21 4.18 10.74
C LEU A 58 -3.67 4.26 11.22
N ILE A 59 -4.58 3.62 10.50
CA ILE A 59 -6.01 3.53 10.83
C ILE A 59 -6.21 2.82 12.17
N VAL A 60 -5.53 1.69 12.40
CA VAL A 60 -5.64 0.94 13.67
C VAL A 60 -5.08 1.76 14.84
N THR A 61 -3.91 2.38 14.68
CA THR A 61 -3.30 3.20 15.74
C THR A 61 -4.16 4.41 16.09
N HIS A 62 -4.82 5.01 15.09
CA HIS A 62 -5.79 6.08 15.29
C HIS A 62 -7.06 5.57 16.01
N ALA A 63 -7.63 4.45 15.55
CA ALA A 63 -8.85 3.86 16.14
C ALA A 63 -8.67 3.44 17.60
N LEU A 64 -7.46 3.03 17.98
CA LEU A 64 -7.09 2.72 19.36
C LEU A 64 -6.87 3.96 20.24
N GLY A 65 -6.95 5.17 19.67
CA GLY A 65 -6.79 6.42 20.40
C GLY A 65 -5.34 6.79 20.74
N TYR A 66 -4.35 6.04 20.26
CA TYR A 66 -2.93 6.34 20.48
C TYR A 66 -2.44 7.54 19.66
N LEU A 67 -3.09 7.82 18.54
CA LEU A 67 -2.77 8.96 17.68
C LEU A 67 -4.03 9.75 17.37
N LYS A 68 -3.98 11.06 17.65
CA LYS A 68 -5.05 12.00 17.29
C LYS A 68 -4.73 12.60 15.92
N ILE A 69 -5.14 11.90 14.87
CA ILE A 69 -4.91 12.30 13.48
C ILE A 69 -6.17 13.03 13.01
N GLY A 70 -6.05 14.29 12.63
CA GLY A 70 -7.11 15.04 11.97
C GLY A 70 -7.30 14.60 10.51
N PHE A 71 -8.43 14.98 9.91
CA PHE A 71 -8.77 14.58 8.54
C PHE A 71 -7.67 14.94 7.52
N TRP A 72 -7.13 16.15 7.59
CA TRP A 72 -6.09 16.61 6.67
C TRP A 72 -4.79 15.82 6.82
N GLU A 73 -4.41 15.45 8.03
CA GLU A 73 -3.24 14.61 8.29
C GLU A 73 -3.45 13.19 7.74
N PHE A 74 -4.67 12.67 7.83
CA PHE A 74 -5.03 11.38 7.23
C PHE A 74 -4.95 11.42 5.70
N VAL A 75 -5.47 12.47 5.05
CA VAL A 75 -5.39 12.63 3.59
C VAL A 75 -3.94 12.70 3.13
N VAL A 76 -3.09 13.46 3.84
CA VAL A 76 -1.66 13.55 3.54
C VAL A 76 -0.97 12.20 3.72
N ALA A 77 -1.29 11.46 4.79
CA ALA A 77 -0.75 10.12 5.02
C ALA A 77 -1.18 9.12 3.92
N LEU A 78 -2.41 9.24 3.42
CA LEU A 78 -2.93 8.40 2.35
C LEU A 78 -2.22 8.66 1.01
N LEU A 79 -2.03 9.93 0.66
CA LEU A 79 -1.23 10.32 -0.50
C LEU A 79 0.23 9.87 -0.36
N GLY A 80 0.82 10.05 0.82
CA GLY A 80 2.18 9.62 1.15
C GLY A 80 2.37 8.11 1.00
N ALA A 81 1.45 7.30 1.54
CA ALA A 81 1.49 5.84 1.41
C ALA A 81 1.43 5.38 -0.05
N GLY A 82 0.58 6.01 -0.87
CA GLY A 82 0.51 5.73 -2.31
C GLY A 82 1.78 6.14 -3.06
N LEU A 83 2.37 7.29 -2.74
CA LEU A 83 3.64 7.76 -3.32
C LEU A 83 4.80 6.84 -2.96
N ILE A 84 4.88 6.36 -1.71
CA ILE A 84 5.91 5.40 -1.27
C ILE A 84 5.81 4.11 -2.08
N GLU A 85 4.60 3.57 -2.26
CA GLU A 85 4.40 2.34 -3.03
C GLU A 85 4.80 2.50 -4.49
N LEU A 86 4.42 3.61 -5.13
CA LEU A 86 4.82 3.93 -6.51
C LEU A 86 6.33 4.15 -6.65
N GLY A 87 6.93 4.91 -5.73
CA GLY A 87 8.36 5.20 -5.72
C GLY A 87 9.18 3.92 -5.56
N LEU A 88 8.80 3.05 -4.63
CA LEU A 88 9.50 1.78 -4.41
C LEU A 88 9.35 0.83 -5.60
N LYS A 89 8.17 0.83 -6.25
CA LYS A 89 7.92 0.06 -7.48
C LYS A 89 8.83 0.51 -8.62
N LEU A 90 9.00 1.82 -8.82
CA LEU A 90 9.92 2.37 -9.82
C LEU A 90 11.37 1.97 -9.55
N ILE A 91 11.83 2.06 -8.29
CA ILE A 91 13.20 1.69 -7.90
C ILE A 91 13.46 0.20 -8.21
N ILE A 92 12.54 -0.68 -7.81
CA ILE A 92 12.69 -2.13 -8.01
C ILE A 92 12.66 -2.49 -9.49
N THR A 93 11.74 -1.91 -10.26
CA THR A 93 11.68 -2.13 -11.72
C THR A 93 12.93 -1.62 -12.42
N SER A 94 13.47 -0.47 -12.01
CA SER A 94 14.72 0.08 -12.53
C SER A 94 15.91 -0.85 -12.27
N HIS A 95 16.04 -1.37 -11.04
CA HIS A 95 17.08 -2.34 -10.69
C HIS A 95 16.95 -3.66 -11.47
N ARG A 96 15.74 -4.18 -11.68
CA ARG A 96 15.53 -5.40 -12.49
C ARG A 96 15.93 -5.18 -13.95
N LYS A 97 15.57 -4.03 -14.55
CA LYS A 97 15.99 -3.69 -15.93
C LYS A 97 17.51 -3.59 -16.04
N LYS A 98 18.18 -2.93 -15.09
CA LYS A 98 19.64 -2.77 -15.08
C LYS A 98 20.37 -4.11 -14.95
N LYS A 99 19.86 -5.03 -14.12
CA LYS A 99 20.42 -6.39 -13.97
C LYS A 99 20.23 -7.23 -15.23
N SER A 100 19.09 -7.07 -15.92
CA SER A 100 18.81 -7.78 -17.17
C SER A 100 19.73 -7.34 -18.32
N SER A 101 20.05 -6.05 -18.44
CA SER A 101 20.92 -5.57 -19.52
C SER A 101 22.39 -5.94 -19.31
N TRP A 102 22.84 -6.05 -18.05
CA TRP A 102 24.18 -6.52 -17.73
C TRP A 102 24.37 -8.00 -18.08
N ASN A 103 23.36 -8.83 -17.79
CA ASN A 103 23.42 -10.27 -18.05
C ASN A 103 23.40 -10.61 -19.56
N SER A 104 22.69 -9.83 -20.38
CA SER A 104 22.70 -10.03 -21.83
C SER A 104 24.06 -9.68 -22.46
N ASN A 105 24.75 -8.66 -21.95
CA ASN A 105 26.03 -8.22 -22.49
C ASN A 105 27.17 -9.21 -22.20
N TRP A 106 27.17 -9.79 -21.00
CA TRP A 106 28.13 -10.84 -20.62
C TRP A 106 27.98 -12.12 -21.44
N SER A 107 26.74 -12.50 -21.79
CA SER A 107 26.47 -13.69 -22.59
C SER A 107 26.85 -13.55 -24.07
N SER A 108 26.95 -12.33 -24.60
CA SER A 108 27.46 -12.08 -25.96
C SER A 108 28.98 -12.06 -26.02
N GLU A 109 29.65 -11.50 -25.01
CA GLU A 109 31.13 -11.45 -24.93
C GLU A 109 31.78 -12.81 -24.65
N SER A 110 31.05 -13.75 -24.04
CA SER A 110 31.58 -15.10 -23.74
C SER A 110 31.47 -16.09 -24.92
N LYS A 111 30.97 -15.63 -26.08
CA LYS A 111 30.74 -16.46 -27.28
C LYS A 111 31.62 -16.06 -28.48
N GLU A 112 32.46 -15.05 -28.32
CA GLU A 112 33.54 -14.68 -29.26
C GLU A 112 34.89 -15.21 -28.75
#